data_AF-A0A9E1LQZ2-F1
#
_entry.id   AF-A0A9E1LQZ2-F1
#
_cell.length_a   1.000
_cell.length_b   1.000
_cell.length_c   1.000
_cell.angle_alpha   90.00
_cell.angle_beta   90.00
_cell.angle_gamma   90.00
#
_symmetry.space_group_name_H-M   'P 1'
#
loop_
_entity.id
_entity.type
_entity.pdbx_description
1 polymer ?
#
loop_
_entity_poly.entity_id
_entity_poly.type
_entity_poly.pdbx_seq_one_letter_code
_entity_poly.pdbx_strand_id
1 'polypeptide(L)'
;MLFIFDMDNVLYDYHWRDRMASLTEVTGMDFHELRRRWWHDEGEWQAEAGNPDTGDEYIARVNEAFGSAITRQEWVEMRKQAMVFRPEVAEAAAFAKKHGDLTLLTNNGMLIGEHLQEVAPHLVPIFGDHMFAT
;
A
#
# COMPACT_ATOMS: atom_id res chain seq x y z
N MET A 1 15.28 10.14 19.91
CA MET A 1 15.67 9.21 18.82
C MET A 1 14.44 8.97 17.99
N LEU A 2 14.58 8.82 16.67
CA LEU A 2 13.47 8.49 15.77
C LEU A 2 13.65 7.07 15.26
N PHE A 3 12.61 6.25 15.36
CA PHE A 3 12.55 4.94 14.74
C PHE A 3 11.56 4.98 13.58
N ILE A 4 12.03 4.58 12.41
CA ILE A 4 11.25 4.53 11.18
C ILE A 4 11.02 3.06 10.85
N PHE A 5 9.76 2.67 10.69
CA PHE A 5 9.37 1.32 10.28
C PHE A 5 8.76 1.36 8.89
N ASP A 6 9.05 0.32 8.10
CA ASP A 6 8.30 0.04 6.87
C ASP A 6 7.09 -0.84 7.19
N MET A 7 6.13 -0.90 6.26
CA MET A 7 4.91 -1.68 6.37
C MET A 7 5.06 -3.06 5.73
N ASP A 8 5.43 -3.12 4.45
CA ASP A 8 5.36 -4.33 3.66
C ASP A 8 6.54 -5.26 3.91
N ASN A 9 6.24 -6.51 4.23
CA ASN A 9 7.19 -7.53 4.66
C ASN A 9 7.97 -7.16 5.94
N VAL A 10 7.48 -6.16 6.69
CA VAL A 10 8.00 -5.76 8.01
C VAL A 10 6.90 -5.89 9.06
N LEU A 11 5.93 -4.97 9.07
CA LEU A 11 4.79 -4.98 10.01
C LEU A 11 3.63 -5.85 9.52
N TYR A 12 3.59 -6.11 8.21
CA TYR A 12 2.66 -7.02 7.55
C TYR A 12 3.41 -7.95 6.60
N ASP A 13 2.98 -9.19 6.49
CA ASP A 13 3.22 -9.99 5.28
C ASP A 13 2.39 -9.41 4.14
N TYR A 14 3.03 -9.11 3.00
CA TYR A 14 2.34 -8.65 1.81
C TYR A 14 2.31 -9.74 0.73
N HIS A 15 1.15 -10.36 0.57
CA HIS A 15 0.89 -11.39 -0.43
C HIS A 15 0.50 -10.76 -1.76
N TRP A 16 1.46 -10.10 -2.42
CA TRP A 16 1.22 -9.40 -3.69
C TRP A 16 0.60 -10.29 -4.78
N ARG A 17 0.83 -11.61 -4.75
CA ARG A 17 0.19 -12.55 -5.67
C ARG A 17 -1.33 -12.61 -5.50
N ASP A 18 -1.81 -12.53 -4.27
CA ASP A 18 -3.24 -12.54 -3.97
C ASP A 18 -3.88 -11.24 -4.47
N ARG A 19 -3.20 -10.09 -4.27
CA ARG A 19 -3.64 -8.81 -4.86
C ARG A 19 -3.75 -8.90 -6.39
N MET A 20 -2.77 -9.52 -7.05
CA MET A 20 -2.78 -9.68 -8.51
C MET A 20 -3.86 -10.65 -8.98
N ALA A 21 -4.21 -11.66 -8.19
CA ALA A 21 -5.33 -12.55 -8.46
C ALA A 21 -6.66 -11.78 -8.39
N SER A 22 -6.89 -10.97 -7.35
CA SER A 22 -8.07 -10.11 -7.26
C SER A 22 -8.15 -9.12 -8.42
N LEU A 23 -7.01 -8.53 -8.83
CA LEU A 23 -6.95 -7.66 -10.02
C LEU A 23 -7.30 -8.42 -11.30
N THR A 24 -6.86 -9.67 -11.44
CA THR A 24 -7.21 -10.53 -12.57
C THR A 24 -8.72 -10.78 -12.62
N GLU A 25 -9.34 -11.05 -11.47
CA GLU A 25 -10.79 -11.29 -11.39
C GLU A 25 -11.61 -10.07 -11.80
N VAL A 26 -11.21 -8.86 -11.39
CA VAL A 26 -11.99 -7.63 -11.68
C VAL A 26 -11.72 -7.07 -13.07
N THR A 27 -10.52 -7.27 -13.63
CA THR A 27 -10.15 -6.73 -14.96
C THR A 27 -10.29 -7.74 -16.10
N GLY A 28 -10.30 -9.04 -15.79
CA GLY A 28 -10.20 -10.11 -16.78
C GLY A 28 -8.81 -10.24 -17.43
N MET A 29 -7.81 -9.47 -16.97
CA MET A 29 -6.45 -9.53 -17.50
C MET A 29 -5.60 -10.53 -16.75
N ASP A 30 -4.76 -11.27 -17.46
CA ASP A 30 -3.80 -12.13 -16.81
C ASP A 30 -2.72 -11.34 -16.06
N PHE A 31 -2.04 -12.04 -15.16
CA PHE A 31 -0.96 -11.53 -14.33
C PHE A 31 0.15 -10.80 -15.11
N HIS A 32 0.56 -11.33 -16.26
CA HIS A 32 1.65 -10.75 -17.04
C HIS A 32 1.22 -9.44 -17.68
N GLU A 33 -0.01 -9.37 -18.17
CA GLU A 33 -0.56 -8.16 -18.77
C GLU A 33 -0.76 -7.05 -17.73
N LEU A 34 -1.28 -7.37 -16.54
CA LEU A 34 -1.39 -6.42 -15.43
C LEU A 34 -0.02 -5.83 -15.05
N ARG A 35 1.00 -6.70 -14.92
CA ARG A 35 2.36 -6.23 -14.62
C ARG A 35 2.92 -5.36 -15.73
N ARG A 36 2.77 -5.79 -16.97
CA ARG A 36 3.29 -5.05 -18.13
C ARG A 36 2.71 -3.64 -18.21
N ARG A 37 1.41 -3.47 -17.92
CA ARG A 37 0.71 -2.19 -18.07
C ARG A 37 0.94 -1.18 -16.95
N TRP A 38 1.25 -1.65 -15.73
CA TRP A 38 1.34 -0.76 -14.58
C TRP A 38 2.66 -0.87 -13.80
N TRP A 39 3.10 -2.10 -13.47
CA TRP A 39 4.29 -2.32 -12.62
C TRP A 39 5.62 -2.38 -13.36
N HIS A 40 5.63 -2.74 -14.65
CA HIS A 40 6.83 -2.84 -15.48
C HIS A 40 6.92 -1.76 -16.56
N ASP A 41 5.91 -0.91 -16.63
CA ASP A 41 5.96 0.34 -17.39
C ASP A 41 6.30 1.50 -16.43
N GLU A 42 5.88 2.72 -16.74
CA GLU A 42 6.15 3.90 -15.92
C GLU A 42 5.23 4.06 -14.69
N GLY A 43 4.11 3.35 -14.62
CA GLY A 43 3.02 3.60 -13.66
C GLY A 43 3.44 3.55 -12.18
N GLU A 44 3.70 2.35 -11.66
CA GLU A 44 3.99 2.17 -10.23
C GLU A 44 5.29 2.87 -9.81
N TRP A 45 6.31 2.88 -10.67
CA TRP A 45 7.57 3.56 -10.38
C TRP A 45 7.40 5.07 -10.20
N GLN A 46 6.61 5.72 -11.05
CA GLN A 46 6.30 7.14 -10.87
C GLN A 46 5.48 7.36 -9.60
N ALA A 47 4.53 6.48 -9.31
CA ALA A 47 3.69 6.61 -8.13
C ALA A 47 4.46 6.48 -6.82
N GLU A 48 5.41 5.54 -6.71
CA GLU A 48 6.32 5.41 -5.56
C GLU A 48 7.27 6.61 -5.42
N ALA A 49 7.47 7.39 -6.48
CA ALA A 49 8.20 8.65 -6.47
C ALA A 49 7.30 9.87 -6.18
N GLY A 50 6.05 9.66 -5.80
CA GLY A 50 5.07 10.72 -5.51
C GLY A 50 4.39 11.34 -6.73
N ASN A 51 4.42 10.68 -7.89
CA ASN A 51 3.72 11.12 -9.10
C ASN A 51 2.76 10.03 -9.63
N PRO A 52 1.44 10.22 -9.53
CA PRO A 52 0.77 11.46 -9.15
C PRO A 52 0.76 11.72 -7.64
N ASP A 53 0.52 12.98 -7.27
CA ASP A 53 0.50 13.46 -5.88
C ASP A 53 -0.89 13.39 -5.23
N THR A 54 -1.86 12.74 -5.90
CA THR A 54 -3.22 12.48 -5.38
C THR A 54 -3.68 11.05 -5.67
N GLY A 55 -4.50 10.50 -4.78
CA GLY A 55 -5.11 9.18 -4.99
C GLY A 55 -6.12 9.15 -6.14
N ASP A 56 -6.82 10.27 -6.39
CA ASP A 56 -7.75 10.41 -7.52
C ASP A 56 -7.04 10.26 -8.87
N GLU A 57 -5.89 10.93 -9.04
CA GLU A 57 -5.13 10.80 -10.27
C GLU A 57 -4.45 9.44 -10.37
N TYR A 58 -3.98 8.86 -9.25
CA TYR A 58 -3.40 7.51 -9.23
C TYR A 58 -4.39 6.48 -9.80
N ILE A 59 -5.62 6.43 -9.28
CA ILE A 59 -6.61 5.45 -9.74
C ILE A 59 -7.09 5.73 -11.17
N ALA A 60 -7.11 7.00 -11.60
CA ALA A 60 -7.41 7.37 -12.98
C ALA A 60 -6.37 6.80 -13.96
N ARG A 61 -5.07 6.97 -13.67
CA ARG A 61 -3.97 6.45 -14.50
C ARG A 61 -3.96 4.92 -14.53
N VAL A 62 -4.21 4.26 -13.39
CA VAL A 62 -4.40 2.80 -13.33
C VAL A 62 -5.51 2.35 -14.28
N ASN A 63 -6.68 2.99 -14.19
CA ASN A 63 -7.84 2.62 -15.02
C ASN A 63 -7.62 2.92 -16.50
N GLU A 64 -6.89 3.99 -16.84
CA GLU A 64 -6.47 4.25 -18.22
C GLU A 64 -5.55 3.14 -18.73
N ALA A 65 -4.52 2.77 -17.96
CA ALA A 65 -3.58 1.72 -18.33
C ALA A 65 -4.28 0.36 -18.52
N PHE A 66 -5.19 0.01 -17.61
CA PHE A 66 -5.96 -1.22 -17.67
C PHE A 66 -7.19 -1.13 -18.58
N GLY A 67 -7.62 0.04 -19.05
CA GLY A 67 -8.92 0.18 -19.72
C GLY A 67 -10.07 -0.37 -18.86
N SER A 68 -10.01 -0.15 -17.55
CA SER A 68 -10.95 -0.67 -16.54
C SER A 68 -11.71 0.47 -15.84
N ALA A 69 -12.56 0.12 -14.87
CA ALA A 69 -13.29 1.06 -14.03
C ALA A 69 -13.24 0.66 -12.55
N ILE A 70 -12.06 0.25 -12.08
CA ILE A 70 -11.81 -0.11 -10.68
C ILE A 70 -12.02 1.14 -9.81
N THR A 71 -12.88 1.02 -8.81
CA THR A 71 -13.12 2.10 -7.85
C THR A 71 -11.97 2.22 -6.85
N ARG A 72 -11.83 3.41 -6.24
CA ARG A 72 -10.93 3.64 -5.10
C ARG A 72 -11.10 2.57 -4.02
N GLN A 73 -12.34 2.27 -3.65
CA GLN A 73 -12.62 1.34 -2.57
C GLN A 73 -12.23 -0.11 -2.92
N GLU A 74 -12.48 -0.56 -4.15
CA GLU A 74 -12.04 -1.88 -4.60
C GLU A 74 -10.52 -2.01 -4.56
N TRP A 75 -9.79 -0.97 -4.99
CA TRP A 75 -8.34 -0.95 -4.93
C TRP A 75 -7.80 -1.08 -3.50
N VAL A 76 -8.36 -0.28 -2.57
CA VAL A 76 -8.01 -0.29 -1.15
C VAL A 76 -8.34 -1.64 -0.51
N GLU A 77 -9.50 -2.22 -0.81
CA GLU A 77 -9.92 -3.49 -0.25
C GLU A 77 -9.06 -4.66 -0.75
N MET A 78 -8.78 -4.73 -2.07
CA MET A 78 -7.86 -5.74 -2.62
C MET A 78 -6.46 -5.62 -2.01
N ARG A 79 -5.99 -4.40 -1.77
CA ARG A 79 -4.70 -4.15 -1.10
C ARG A 79 -4.70 -4.70 0.32
N LYS A 80 -5.75 -4.44 1.07
CA LYS A 80 -5.93 -4.85 2.47
C LYS A 80 -6.07 -6.36 2.62
N GLN A 81 -6.82 -7.01 1.73
CA GLN A 81 -7.01 -8.47 1.73
C GLN A 81 -5.70 -9.23 1.46
N ALA A 82 -4.77 -8.61 0.74
CA ALA A 82 -3.45 -9.17 0.46
C ALA A 82 -2.44 -8.98 1.61
N MET A 83 -2.87 -8.56 2.81
CA MET A 83 -2.00 -8.28 3.95
C MET A 83 -2.32 -9.13 5.17
N VAL A 84 -1.29 -9.68 5.80
CA VAL A 84 -1.40 -10.40 7.08
C VAL A 84 -0.56 -9.72 8.15
N PHE A 85 -1.19 -9.31 9.25
CA PHE A 85 -0.54 -8.55 10.32
C PHE A 85 0.48 -9.39 11.10
N ARG A 86 1.65 -8.82 11.41
CA ARG A 86 2.71 -9.43 12.22
C ARG A 86 2.75 -8.81 13.63
N PRO A 87 1.97 -9.34 14.60
CA PRO A 87 1.88 -8.76 15.92
C PRO A 87 3.24 -8.70 16.65
N GLU A 88 4.11 -9.68 16.44
CA GLU A 88 5.43 -9.74 17.07
C GLU A 88 6.36 -8.59 16.66
N VAL A 89 6.28 -8.14 15.40
CA VAL A 89 7.08 -7.00 14.92
C VAL A 89 6.47 -5.69 15.43
N ALA A 90 5.14 -5.61 15.49
CA ALA A 90 4.42 -4.47 16.04
C ALA A 90 4.69 -4.27 17.54
N GLU A 91 4.84 -5.35 18.31
CA GLU A 91 5.26 -5.30 19.71
C GLU A 91 6.67 -4.70 19.87
N ALA A 92 7.61 -5.05 18.97
CA ALA A 92 8.94 -4.46 18.95
C ALA A 92 8.90 -2.95 18.64
N ALA A 93 8.05 -2.52 17.71
CA ALA A 93 7.82 -1.10 17.44
C ALA A 93 7.25 -0.38 18.69
N ALA A 94 6.21 -0.95 19.32
CA ALA A 94 5.64 -0.40 20.55
C ALA A 94 6.65 -0.32 21.70
N PHE A 95 7.59 -1.28 21.78
CA PHE A 95 8.69 -1.21 22.73
C PHE A 95 9.66 -0.06 22.43
N ALA A 96 10.03 0.13 21.15
CA ALA A 96 10.90 1.23 20.72
C ALA A 96 10.32 2.61 21.07
N LYS A 97 8.98 2.76 21.09
CA LYS A 97 8.29 3.98 21.55
C LYS A 97 8.68 4.44 22.96
N LYS A 98 9.11 3.52 23.82
CA LYS A 98 9.59 3.85 25.18
C LYS A 98 10.93 4.60 25.18
N HIS A 99 11.62 4.62 24.04
CA HIS A 99 12.99 5.13 23.88
C HIS A 99 13.10 6.24 22.81
N GLY A 100 12.00 6.61 22.16
CA GLY A 100 12.00 7.62 21.10
C GLY A 100 10.66 7.70 20.37
N ASP A 101 10.62 8.59 19.39
CA ASP A 101 9.46 8.78 18.52
C ASP A 101 9.40 7.66 17.47
N LEU A 102 8.20 7.34 17.02
CA LEU A 102 7.94 6.36 15.97
C LEU A 102 7.31 7.03 14.76
N THR A 103 7.67 6.57 13.58
CA THR A 103 6.92 6.86 12.35
C THR A 103 6.90 5.65 11.44
N LEU A 104 5.82 5.50 10.68
CA LEU A 104 5.76 4.60 9.54
C LEU A 104 6.12 5.39 8.28
N LEU A 105 6.97 4.80 7.42
CA LEU A 105 7.25 5.32 6.08
C LEU A 105 7.34 4.13 5.11
N THR A 106 6.49 4.12 4.07
CA THR A 106 6.37 2.97 3.16
C THR A 106 6.17 3.40 1.70
N ASN A 107 6.66 2.62 0.74
CA ASN A 107 6.49 2.90 -0.69
C ASN A 107 5.19 2.24 -1.19
N ASN A 108 4.10 3.00 -1.34
CA ASN A 108 2.80 2.45 -1.72
C ASN A 108 1.95 3.38 -2.62
N GLY A 109 2.48 4.55 -2.99
CA GLY A 109 1.79 5.55 -3.79
C GLY A 109 0.70 6.30 -3.03
N MET A 110 0.29 7.45 -3.57
CA MET A 110 -0.57 8.39 -2.85
C MET A 110 -1.95 7.82 -2.50
N LEU A 111 -2.54 6.98 -3.36
CA LEU A 111 -3.85 6.39 -3.07
C LEU A 111 -3.83 5.52 -1.80
N ILE A 112 -2.80 4.70 -1.62
CA ILE A 112 -2.67 3.92 -0.39
C ILE A 112 -2.26 4.84 0.76
N GLY A 113 -1.44 5.86 0.51
CA GLY A 113 -1.11 6.92 1.47
C GLY A 113 -2.34 7.55 2.13
N GLU A 114 -3.31 7.99 1.32
CA GLU A 114 -4.59 8.57 1.76
C GLU A 114 -5.43 7.60 2.61
N HIS A 115 -5.24 6.29 2.42
CA HIS A 115 -6.01 5.22 3.05
C HIS A 115 -5.17 4.34 4.00
N LEU A 116 -3.98 4.79 4.43
CA LEU A 116 -3.06 3.96 5.23
C LEU A 116 -3.70 3.41 6.51
N GLN A 117 -4.50 4.24 7.20
CA GLN A 117 -5.20 3.82 8.42
C GLN A 117 -6.30 2.78 8.15
N GLU A 118 -6.91 2.80 6.96
CA GLU A 118 -7.94 1.85 6.55
C GLU A 118 -7.34 0.50 6.13
N VAL A 119 -6.21 0.56 5.42
CA VAL A 119 -5.42 -0.59 4.96
C VAL A 119 -4.74 -1.29 6.14
N ALA A 120 -4.15 -0.52 7.06
CA ALA A 120 -3.35 -1.03 8.18
C ALA A 120 -3.90 -0.59 9.56
N PRO A 121 -5.16 -0.96 9.91
CA PRO A 121 -5.81 -0.46 11.13
C PRO A 121 -5.11 -0.88 12.43
N HIS A 122 -4.38 -2.01 12.43
CA HIS A 122 -3.61 -2.46 13.60
C HIS A 122 -2.45 -1.53 13.96
N LEU A 123 -2.00 -0.70 13.02
CA LEU A 123 -0.87 0.23 13.22
C LEU A 123 -1.32 1.57 13.83
N VAL A 124 -2.61 1.92 13.70
CA VAL A 124 -3.16 3.20 14.19
C VAL A 124 -2.91 3.39 15.70
N PRO A 125 -3.08 2.40 16.60
CA PRO A 125 -2.76 2.56 18.01
C PRO A 125 -1.27 2.79 18.32
N ILE A 126 -0.37 2.40 17.39
CA ILE A 126 1.08 2.46 17.59
C ILE A 126 1.63 3.78 17.05
N PHE A 127 1.30 4.10 15.81
CA PHE A 127 1.85 5.23 15.04
C PHE A 127 0.94 6.45 15.01
N GLY A 128 -0.37 6.29 15.23
CA GLY A 128 -1.35 7.39 15.16
C GLY A 128 -1.31 8.07 13.79
N ASP A 129 -1.19 9.41 13.80
CA ASP A 129 -1.13 10.22 12.58
C ASP A 129 0.27 10.22 11.92
N HIS A 130 1.27 9.56 12.50
CA HIS A 130 2.63 9.47 11.96
C HIS A 130 2.78 8.27 11.01
N MET A 131 1.88 8.18 10.04
CA MET A 131 1.84 7.16 9.01
C MET A 131 1.94 7.82 7.63
N PHE A 132 3.04 7.57 6.92
CA PHE A 132 3.32 8.22 5.64
C PHE A 132 3.63 7.19 4.55
N ALA A 133 3.18 7.50 3.33
CA ALA A 133 3.61 6.79 2.13
C ALA A 133 4.35 7.76 1.18
N THR A 134 5.22 7.20 0.35
CA THR A 134 5.82 7.89 -0.80
C THR A 134 5.16 7.47 -2.11
#